data_AF-A0A7X0D9X7-F1
#
_entry.id   AF-A0A7X0D9X7-F1
#
_cell.length_a   1.000
_cell.length_b   1.000
_cell.length_c   1.000
_cell.angle_alpha   90.00
_cell.angle_beta   90.00
_cell.angle_gamma   90.00
#
_symmetry.space_group_name_H-M   'P 1'
#
loop_
_entity.id
_entity.type
_entity.pdbx_description
1 polymer ?
#
loop_
_entity_poly.entity_id
_entity_poly.type
_entity_poly.pdbx_seq_one_letter_code
_entity_poly.pdbx_strand_id
1 'polypeptide(L)' 'MKTVERMLWKLAIIQFIFLLIAQFVVSHSSIAPYVVKVVHYEGVMKNSVLKTIETFDQR' A
#
# COMPACT_ATOMS: atom_id res chain seq x y z
N MET A 1 1.49 41.44 4.15
CA MET A 1 2.04 40.37 5.01
C MET A 1 0.95 39.54 5.69
N LYS A 2 -0.03 40.16 6.39
CA LYS A 2 -1.14 39.44 7.06
C LYS A 2 -2.09 38.65 6.13
N THR A 3 -2.27 39.09 4.89
CA THR A 3 -3.11 38.40 3.89
C THR A 3 -2.44 37.13 3.36
N VAL A 4 -1.13 37.20 3.11
CA VAL A 4 -0.33 36.07 2.61
C VAL A 4 -0.24 34.97 3.68
N GLU A 5 -0.03 35.35 4.94
CA GLU A 5 -0.03 34.41 6.08
C GLU A 5 -1.36 33.66 6.20
N ARG A 6 -2.49 34.36 6.09
CA ARG A 6 -3.83 33.75 6.11
C ARG A 6 -4.04 32.80 4.93
N MET A 7 -3.50 33.13 3.76
CA MET A 7 -3.59 32.28 2.57
C MET A 7 -2.75 31.00 2.73
N LEU A 8 -1.52 31.12 3.24
CA LEU A 8 -0.65 29.98 3.51
C LEU A 8 -1.26 29.03 4.55
N TRP A 9 -1.86 29.57 5.61
CA TRP A 9 -2.54 28.75 6.63
C TRP A 9 -3.72 27.97 6.05
N LYS A 10 -4.53 28.60 5.19
CA LYS A 10 -5.63 27.92 4.51
C LYS A 10 -5.13 26.79 3.61
N LEU A 11 -4.07 27.04 2.84
CA LEU A 11 -3.46 26.03 1.97
C LEU A 11 -2.86 24.87 2.78
N ALA A 12 -2.17 25.17 3.87
CA ALA A 12 -1.58 24.16 4.75
C ALA A 12 -2.66 23.25 5.37
N ILE A 13 -3.79 23.80 5.81
CA ILE A 13 -4.91 23.01 6.35
C ILE A 13 -5.50 22.10 5.28
N ILE A 14 -5.76 22.63 4.08
CA ILE A 14 -6.31 21.85 2.97
C ILE A 14 -5.36 20.70 2.61
N GLN A 15 -4.06 21.00 2.49
CA GLN A 15 -3.04 20.00 2.20
C GLN A 15 -2.96 18.93 3.29
N PHE A 16 -3.06 19.33 4.56
CA PHE A 16 -3.06 18.42 5.69
C PHE A 16 -4.26 17.46 5.67
N ILE A 17 -5.45 17.94 5.32
CA ILE A 17 -6.64 17.10 5.17
C ILE A 17 -6.43 16.08 4.03
N PHE A 18 -5.91 16.50 2.87
CA PHE A 18 -5.60 15.58 1.77
C PHE A 18 -4.57 14.52 2.17
N LEU A 19 -3.55 14.89 2.96
CA LEU A 19 -2.55 13.94 3.46
C LEU A 19 -3.18 12.92 4.42
N LEU A 20 -4.09 13.32 5.30
CA LEU A 20 -4.81 12.38 6.17
C LEU A 20 -5.67 11.39 5.38
N ILE A 21 -6.34 11.87 4.32
CA ILE A 21 -7.13 11.00 3.44
C ILE A 21 -6.20 10.01 2.71
N ALA A 22 -5.09 10.48 2.15
CA ALA A 22 -4.11 9.61 1.50
C ALA A 22 -3.55 8.56 2.47
N GLN A 23 -3.23 8.96 3.70
CA GLN A 23 -2.75 8.06 4.74
C GLN A 23 -3.80 7.00 5.09
N PHE A 24 -5.08 7.37 5.17
CA PHE A 24 -6.17 6.44 5.44
C PHE A 24 -6.35 5.44 4.29
N VAL A 25 -6.30 5.91 3.04
CA VAL A 25 -6.41 5.06 1.84
C VAL A 25 -5.25 4.06 1.76
N VAL A 26 -4.02 4.49 2.07
CA VAL A 26 -2.83 3.63 2.05
C VAL A 26 -2.81 2.65 3.23
N SER A 27 -3.27 3.06 4.42
CA SER A 27 -3.33 2.20 5.60
C SER A 27 -4.31 1.03 5.44
N HIS A 28 -5.33 1.18 4.58
CA HIS A 28 -6.19 0.07 4.19
C HIS A 28 -5.42 -0.89 3.24
N SER A 29 -4.78 -1.89 3.83
CA SER A 29 -4.01 -2.94 3.15
C SER A 29 -4.74 -3.64 2.01
N SER A 30 -6.08 -3.59 1.97
CA SER A 30 -6.90 -4.14 0.88
C SER A 30 -6.80 -3.35 -0.43
N ILE A 31 -6.46 -2.05 -0.37
CA ILE A 31 -6.38 -1.16 -1.54
C ILE A 31 -4.91 -0.97 -1.99
N ALA A 32 -3.98 -1.17 -1.06
CA ALA A 32 -2.54 -1.16 -1.31
C ALA A 32 -2.08 -1.94 -2.56
N PRO A 33 -2.54 -3.18 -2.85
CA PRO A 33 -2.11 -3.92 -4.04
C PRO A 33 -2.68 -3.38 -5.36
N TYR A 34 -3.72 -2.53 -5.32
CA TYR A 34 -4.33 -1.92 -6.52
C TYR A 34 -3.76 -0.53 -6.83
N VAL A 35 -3.26 0.19 -5.81
CA VAL A 35 -2.68 1.53 -5.94
C VAL A 35 -1.16 1.46 -6.11
N VAL A 36 -0.50 0.60 -5.34
CA VAL A 36 0.90 0.25 -5.53
C VAL A 36 0.89 -0.98 -6.41
N LYS A 37 1.50 -0.90 -7.59
CA LYS A 37 1.87 -2.09 -8.38
C LYS A 37 2.91 -2.84 -7.56
N VAL A 38 2.47 -3.55 -6.52
CA VAL A 38 3.30 -4.51 -5.81
C VAL A 38 3.58 -5.52 -6.88
N VAL A 39 4.79 -5.44 -7.44
CA VAL A 39 5.38 -6.50 -8.23
C VAL A 39 5.43 -7.69 -7.28
N HIS A 40 4.31 -8.42 -7.19
CA HIS A 40 4.32 -9.80 -6.76
C HIS A 40 5.20 -10.46 -7.80
N TYR A 41 6.48 -10.57 -7.48
CA TYR A 41 7.41 -11.40 -8.20
C TYR A 41 6.90 -12.81 -7.93
N GLU A 42 5.89 -13.24 -8.69
CA GLU A 42 5.36 -14.59 -8.75
C GLU A 42 6.41 -15.52 -9.37
N GLY A 43 7.65 -15.47 -8.86
CA GLY A 43 8.79 -16.15 -9.43
C GLY A 43 9.23 -17.38 -8.66
N VAL A 44 8.82 -17.56 -7.40
CA VAL A 44 9.25 -18.72 -6.58
C VAL A 44 8.43 -18.79 -5.28
N MET A 45 7.24 -19.41 -5.31
CA MET A 45 6.72 -20.14 -4.13
C MET A 45 5.43 -20.96 -4.35
N LYS A 46 4.92 -21.12 -5.58
CA LYS A 46 3.82 -22.08 -5.83
C LYS A 46 4.30 -23.54 -6.00
N ASN A 47 5.60 -23.78 -6.15
CA ASN A 47 6.14 -25.13 -6.35
C ASN A 47 6.59 -25.84 -5.05
N SER A 48 6.69 -25.15 -3.91
CA SER A 48 7.12 -25.77 -2.65
C SER A 48 5.99 -26.52 -1.95
N VAL A 49 4.74 -26.08 -2.11
CA VAL A 49 3.58 -26.74 -1.49
C VAL A 49 3.25 -28.06 -2.21
N LEU A 50 3.32 -28.10 -3.55
CA LEU A 50 3.11 -29.34 -4.30
C LEU A 50 4.24 -30.35 -4.10
N LYS A 51 5.51 -29.92 -4.12
CA LYS A 51 6.66 -30.80 -3.92
C LYS A 51 6.71 -31.43 -2.51
N THR A 52 6.14 -30.73 -1.52
CA THR A 52 5.99 -31.26 -0.17
C THR A 52 5.01 -32.43 -0.15
N ILE A 53 3.88 -32.34 -0.86
CA ILE A 53 2.89 -33.41 -0.95
C ILE A 53 3.45 -34.62 -1.72
N GLU A 54 4.19 -34.39 -2.82
CA GLU A 54 4.79 -35.47 -3.62
C GLU A 54 5.86 -36.29 -2.87
N THR A 55 6.51 -35.72 -1.86
CA THR A 55 7.58 -36.44 -1.12
C THR A 55 7.02 -37.33 0.00
N PHE A 56 5.78 -37.14 0.44
CA PHE A 56 5.17 -37.98 1.47
C PHE A 56 4.65 -39.33 0.93
N ASP A 57 4.44 -39.45 -0.38
CA ASP A 57 3.93 -40.66 -1.03
C ASP A 57 5.06 -41.52 -1.64
N GLN A 58 6.22 -41.50 -1.01
CA GLN A 58 7.35 -42.37 -1.39
C GLN A 58 7.84 -43.16 -0.19
N ARG A 59 6.93 -43.91 0.45
CA ARG A 59 7.22 -45.12 1.23
C ARG A 59 5.98 -45.94 1.53
#